data_AF-A0A657B343-F1
#
_entry.id   AF-A0A657B343-F1
#
_cell.length_a   1.000
_cell.length_b   1.000
_cell.length_c   1.000
_cell.angle_alpha   90.00
_cell.angle_beta   90.00
_cell.angle_gamma   90.00
#
_symmetry.space_group_name_H-M   'P 1'
#
loop_
_entity.id
_entity.type
_entity.pdbx_description
1 polymer ?
#
loop_
_entity_poly.entity_id
_entity_poly.type
_entity_poly.pdbx_seq_one_letter_code
_entity_poly.pdbx_strand_id
1 'polypeptide(L)' 'MSMTEKLKNTLHDQIESWEKQLDEQKAKLKKEYAEHKAADSREALFEDSKEKIEEKVEQLKRKISAAKSQIEEMADA' A
#
# COMPACT_ATOMS: atom_id res chain seq x y z
N MET A 1 -15.04 -10.15 -24.49
CA MET A 1 -14.88 -9.90 -23.05
C MET A 1 -16.18 -9.40 -22.47
N SER A 2 -16.66 -10.05 -21.41
CA SER A 2 -17.84 -9.59 -20.66
C SER A 2 -17.51 -8.33 -19.84
N MET A 3 -18.54 -7.63 -19.38
CA MET A 3 -18.37 -6.44 -18.53
C MET A 3 -17.66 -6.80 -17.21
N THR A 4 -17.93 -8.00 -16.68
CA THR A 4 -17.30 -8.58 -15.49
C THR A 4 -15.80 -8.83 -15.71
N GLU A 5 -15.40 -9.38 -16.86
CA GLU A 5 -13.99 -9.61 -17.19
C GLU A 5 -13.21 -8.28 -17.28
N LYS A 6 -13.80 -7.24 -17.87
CA LYS A 6 -13.17 -5.91 -17.92
C LYS A 6 -12.99 -5.31 -16.52
N LEU A 7 -13.98 -5.48 -15.64
CA LEU A 7 -13.91 -5.02 -14.26
C LEU A 7 -12.84 -5.76 -13.47
N LYS A 8 -12.75 -7.09 -13.61
CA LYS A 8 -11.72 -7.92 -12.99
C LYS A 8 -10.31 -7.51 -13.43
N ASN A 9 -10.11 -7.28 -14.72
CA ASN A 9 -8.83 -6.79 -15.24
C ASN A 9 -8.48 -5.39 -14.68
N THR A 10 -9.46 -4.49 -14.63
CA THR A 10 -9.26 -3.14 -14.05
C THR A 10 -8.87 -3.22 -12.57
N LEU A 11 -9.53 -4.09 -11.80
CA LEU A 11 -9.21 -4.30 -10.38
C LEU A 11 -7.81 -4.93 -10.21
N HIS A 12 -7.41 -5.85 -11.08
CA HIS A 12 -6.04 -6.39 -11.08
C HIS A 12 -5.00 -5.30 -11.35
N ASP A 13 -5.20 -4.45 -12.37
CA ASP A 13 -4.28 -3.35 -12.69
C ASP A 13 -4.18 -2.36 -11.50
N GLN A 14 -5.30 -2.09 -10.83
CA GLN A 14 -5.33 -1.26 -9.63
C GLN A 14 -4.60 -1.90 -8.45
N ILE A 15 -4.78 -3.20 -8.22
CA ILE A 15 -4.05 -3.96 -7.21
C ILE A 15 -2.56 -3.91 -7.47
N GLU A 16 -2.11 -4.14 -8.71
CA GLU A 16 -0.68 -4.10 -9.06
C GLU A 16 -0.08 -2.70 -8.79
N SER A 17 -0.83 -1.65 -9.13
CA SER A 17 -0.43 -0.27 -8.83
C SER A 17 -0.32 -0.01 -7.33
N TRP A 18 -1.29 -0.48 -6.54
CA TRP A 18 -1.25 -0.33 -5.08
C TRP A 18 -0.16 -1.19 -4.43
N GLU A 19 0.15 -2.36 -4.96
CA GLU A 19 1.26 -3.21 -4.50
C GLU A 19 2.61 -2.51 -4.76
N LYS A 20 2.80 -1.90 -5.93
CA LYS A 20 3.97 -1.06 -6.21
C LYS A 20 4.09 0.11 -5.23
N GLN A 21 3.00 0.84 -5.00
CA GLN A 21 2.98 1.93 -4.02
C GLN A 21 3.28 1.43 -2.61
N LEU A 22 2.75 0.26 -2.23
CA LEU A 22 3.00 -0.34 -0.92
C LEU A 22 4.49 -0.64 -0.72
N ASP A 23 5.15 -1.19 -1.74
CA ASP A 23 6.58 -1.48 -1.67
C ASP A 23 7.43 -0.21 -1.65
N GLU A 24 7.05 0.83 -2.39
CA GLU A 24 7.69 2.14 -2.30
C GLU A 24 7.56 2.75 -0.89
N GLN A 25 6.38 2.69 -0.27
CA GLN A 25 6.17 3.23 1.08
C GLN A 25 6.95 2.41 2.12
N LYS A 26 7.00 1.08 2.01
CA LYS A 26 7.84 0.25 2.89
C LYS A 26 9.33 0.57 2.72
N ALA A 27 9.78 0.84 1.49
CA ALA A 27 11.15 1.23 1.23
C ALA A 27 11.47 2.60 1.84
N LYS A 28 10.55 3.57 1.74
CA LYS A 28 10.65 4.87 2.43
C LYS A 28 10.72 4.69 3.94
N LEU A 29 9.82 3.89 4.51
CA LEU A 29 9.81 3.58 5.94
C LEU A 29 11.16 3.01 6.40
N LYS A 30 11.71 2.04 5.67
CA LYS A 30 13.02 1.44 5.97
C LYS A 30 14.15 2.48 5.91
N LYS A 31 14.09 3.41 4.95
CA LYS A 31 15.04 4.52 4.82
C LYS A 31 14.91 5.49 6.00
N GLU A 32 13.68 5.86 6.38
CA GLU A 32 13.37 6.68 7.55
C GLU A 32 13.99 6.09 8.82
N TYR A 33 13.80 4.78 9.05
CA TYR A 33 14.38 4.07 10.19
C TYR A 33 15.93 4.07 10.18
N ALA A 34 16.54 3.96 9.00
CA ALA A 34 17.99 4.00 8.87
C ALA A 34 18.56 5.41 9.12
N GLU A 35 17.85 6.45 8.66
CA GLU A 35 18.23 7.86 8.87
C GLU A 35 18.01 8.31 10.32
N HIS A 36 16.95 7.83 10.99
CA HIS A 36 16.70 8.09 12.42
C HIS A 36 17.89 7.67 13.30
N LYS A 37 18.48 6.50 13.01
CA LYS A 37 19.66 6.00 13.74
C LYS A 37 20.90 6.90 13.60
N ALA A 38 20.94 7.77 12.58
CA ALA A 38 22.08 8.62 12.29
C ALA A 38 21.95 10.06 12.81
N ALA A 39 20.76 10.49 13.26
CA ALA A 39 20.47 11.90 13.55
C ALA A 39 19.80 12.09 14.92
N ASP A 40 20.61 12.22 15.98
CA ASP A 40 20.21 12.38 17.40
C ASP A 40 19.37 13.63 17.74
N SER A 41 18.94 14.47 16.78
CA SER A 41 18.26 15.75 17.08
C SER A 41 16.96 16.03 16.33
N ARG A 42 16.41 15.07 15.56
CA ARG A 42 15.19 15.26 14.75
C ARG A 42 14.06 14.26 15.03
N GLU A 43 14.14 13.58 16.17
CA GLU A 43 13.28 12.47 16.60
C GLU A 43 11.77 12.74 16.40
N ALA A 44 11.27 13.91 16.85
CA ALA A 44 9.84 14.24 16.71
C ALA A 44 9.34 14.40 15.26
N LEU A 45 10.17 14.93 14.34
CA LEU A 45 9.80 15.04 12.92
C LEU A 45 9.83 13.68 12.22
N PHE A 46 10.74 12.81 12.65
CA PHE A 46 10.82 11.44 12.14
C PHE A 46 9.67 10.58 12.63
N GLU A 47 9.23 10.71 13.88
CA GLU A 47 8.06 9.98 14.39
C GLU A 47 6.79 10.32 13.62
N ASP A 48 6.50 11.61 13.39
CA ASP A 48 5.32 12.04 12.62
C ASP A 48 5.38 11.58 11.15
N SER A 49 6.56 11.66 10.52
CA SER A 49 6.75 11.17 9.14
C SER A 49 6.60 9.65 9.06
N LYS A 50 7.17 8.92 10.01
CA LYS A 50 7.05 7.46 10.14
C LYS A 50 5.60 7.03 10.32
N GLU A 51 4.87 7.65 11.25
CA GLU A 51 3.47 7.34 11.52
C GLU A 51 2.61 7.54 10.25
N LYS A 52 2.82 8.63 9.51
CA LYS A 52 2.14 8.87 8.23
C LYS A 52 2.45 7.83 7.16
N ILE A 53 3.68 7.33 7.11
CA ILE A 53 4.06 6.26 6.17
C ILE A 53 3.42 4.93 6.60
N GLU A 54 3.42 4.61 7.89
CA GLU A 54 2.78 3.41 8.44
C GLU A 54 1.27 3.41 8.19
N GLU A 55 0.60 4.55 8.41
CA GLU A 55 -0.83 4.70 8.12
C GLU A 55 -1.13 4.48 6.64
N LYS A 56 -0.33 5.05 5.74
CA LYS A 56 -0.48 4.84 4.28
C LYS A 56 -0.26 3.38 3.87
N VAL A 57 0.73 2.72 4.46
CA VAL A 57 0.98 1.28 4.26
C VAL A 57 -0.24 0.46 4.67
N GLU A 58 -0.84 0.78 5.81
CA GLU A 58 -2.01 0.06 6.29
C GLU A 58 -3.25 0.32 5.43
N GLN A 59 -3.49 1.57 5.03
CA GLN A 59 -4.56 1.93 4.10
C GLN A 59 -4.42 1.20 2.75
N LEU A 60 -3.21 1.12 2.20
CA LEU A 60 -2.94 0.38 0.96
C LEU A 60 -3.20 -1.12 1.12
N LYS A 61 -2.76 -1.74 2.22
CA LYS A 61 -3.05 -3.15 2.51
C LYS A 61 -4.55 -3.42 2.56
N ARG A 62 -5.32 -2.56 3.23
CA ARG A 62 -6.79 -2.70 3.31
C ARG A 62 -7.45 -2.58 1.94
N LYS A 63 -7.02 -1.63 1.11
CA LYS A 63 -7.53 -1.47 -0.28
C LYS A 63 -7.23 -2.68 -1.15
N ILE A 64 -5.99 -3.18 -1.11
CA ILE A 64 -5.58 -4.38 -1.84
C ILE A 64 -6.41 -5.59 -1.39
N SER A 65 -6.58 -5.78 -0.08
CA SER A 65 -7.38 -6.86 0.47
C SER A 65 -8.83 -6.79 0.00
N ALA A 66 -9.47 -5.63 0.09
CA ALA A 66 -10.86 -5.44 -0.33
C ALA A 66 -11.04 -5.69 -1.84
N ALA A 67 -10.12 -5.21 -2.67
CA ALA A 67 -10.20 -5.45 -4.11
C ALA A 67 -9.95 -6.91 -4.48
N LYS A 68 -9.05 -7.62 -3.77
CA LYS A 68 -8.86 -9.07 -3.96
C LYS A 68 -10.12 -9.85 -3.60
N SER A 69 -10.76 -9.53 -2.47
CA SER A 69 -12.04 -10.15 -2.08
C SER A 69 -13.14 -9.88 -3.10
N GLN A 70 -13.24 -8.66 -3.64
CA GLN A 70 -14.20 -8.36 -4.71
C GLN A 70 -13.95 -9.18 -5.98
N ILE A 71 -12.68 -9.42 -6.34
CA ILE A 71 -12.33 -10.27 -7.49
C ILE A 71 -12.74 -11.73 -7.24
N GLU A 72 -12.54 -12.24 -6.02
CA GLU A 72 -12.96 -13.59 -5.63
C GLU A 72 -14.48 -13.74 -5.69
N GLU A 73 -15.23 -12.80 -5.10
CA GLU A 73 -16.70 -12.79 -5.17
C GLU A 73 -17.22 -12.73 -6.61
N MET A 74 -16.53 -11.99 -7.50
CA MET A 74 -16.87 -11.94 -8.94
C MET A 74 -16.43 -13.18 -9.72
N ALA A 75 -15.53 -14.00 -9.17
CA ALA A 75 -15.09 -15.26 -9.80
C ALA A 75 -16.02 -16.43 -9.45
N ASP A 76 -16.66 -16.38 -8.28
CA ASP A 76 -17.60 -17.38 -7.78
C ASP A 76 -19.06 -17.11 -8.22
N ALA A 77 -19.35 -15.95 -8.84
CA ALA A 77 -20.67 -15.52 -9.34
C ALA A 77 -20.87 -15.79 -10.84
#